data_AF-A0A7J0E758-F1
#
_entry.id   AF-A0A7J0E758-F1
#
_cell.length_a   1.000
_cell.length_b   1.000
_cell.length_c   1.000
_cell.angle_alpha   90.00
_cell.angle_beta   90.00
_cell.angle_gamma   90.00
#
_symmetry.space_group_name_H-M   'P 1'
#
loop_
_entity.id
_entity.type
_entity.pdbx_description
1 polymer ?
#
loop_
_entity_poly.entity_id
_entity_poly.type
_entity_poly.pdbx_seq_one_letter_code
_entity_poly.pdbx_strand_id
1 'polypeptide(L)'
;MESCTNRERVMEKLVMGRDWAAQLQILLRRPTGLDGPGTADELAVKILRSFTETLSALNSGDVDQIDSGESRQTQATTARRGCRKRR
;
A
#
# COMPACT_ATOMS: atom_id res chain seq x y z
N MET A 1 -1.51 6.54 -15.56
CA MET A 1 -2.71 6.87 -14.75
C MET A 1 -3.01 5.72 -13.76
N GLU A 2 -1.97 5.09 -13.19
CA GLU A 2 -2.07 3.81 -12.47
C GLU A 2 -1.78 3.93 -10.96
N SER A 3 -1.29 5.09 -10.50
CA SER A 3 -0.90 5.31 -9.10
C SER A 3 -2.10 5.58 -8.16
N CYS A 4 -3.17 6.21 -8.65
CA CYS A 4 -4.35 6.51 -7.82
C CYS A 4 -5.12 5.24 -7.42
N THR A 5 -5.25 4.27 -8.34
CA THR A 5 -6.04 3.05 -8.11
C THR A 5 -5.33 2.07 -7.19
N ASN A 6 -3.99 2.01 -7.23
CA ASN A 6 -3.20 1.17 -6.32
C ASN A 6 -3.24 1.68 -4.88
N ARG A 7 -3.13 3.00 -4.68
CA ARG A 7 -3.26 3.62 -3.36
C ARG A 7 -4.65 3.37 -2.76
N GLU A 8 -5.70 3.52 -3.56
CA GLU A 8 -7.08 3.25 -3.14
C GLU A 8 -7.27 1.79 -2.71
N ARG A 9 -6.79 0.84 -3.52
CA ARG A 9 -6.82 -0.60 -3.20
C ARG A 9 -6.07 -0.93 -1.91
N VAL A 10 -4.91 -0.31 -1.69
CA VAL A 10 -4.15 -0.45 -0.44
C VAL A 10 -4.95 0.06 0.75
N MET A 11 -5.52 1.26 0.65
CA MET A 11 -6.34 1.83 1.72
C MET A 11 -7.57 0.96 2.02
N GLU A 12 -8.24 0.42 1.00
CA GLU A 12 -9.38 -0.47 1.16
C GLU A 12 -9.02 -1.75 1.94
N LYS A 13 -7.90 -2.39 1.59
CA LYS A 13 -7.42 -3.60 2.32
C LYS A 13 -7.09 -3.30 3.77
N LEU A 14 -6.50 -2.15 4.07
CA LEU A 14 -6.22 -1.72 5.44
C LEU A 14 -7.51 -1.50 6.25
N VAL A 15 -8.52 -0.87 5.64
CA VAL A 15 -9.83 -0.67 6.27
C VAL A 15 -10.50 -2.01 6.57
N MET A 16 -10.52 -2.93 5.60
CA MET A 16 -11.08 -4.28 5.82
C MET A 16 -10.36 -5.03 6.94
N GLY A 17 -9.02 -5.00 6.95
CA GLY A 17 -8.20 -5.61 8.01
C GLY A 17 -8.53 -5.08 9.40
N ARG A 18 -8.69 -3.76 9.53
CA ARG A 18 -9.10 -3.10 10.77
C ARG A 18 -10.49 -3.55 11.22
N ASP A 19 -11.43 -3.64 10.30
CA ASP A 19 -12.82 -3.98 10.64
C ASP A 19 -12.94 -5.45 11.08
N TRP A 20 -12.18 -6.38 10.48
CA TRP A 20 -12.08 -7.75 10.98
C TRP A 20 -11.39 -7.82 12.34
N ALA A 21 -10.34 -7.01 12.57
CA ALA A 21 -9.71 -6.93 13.88
C ALA A 21 -10.67 -6.41 14.95
N ALA A 22 -11.54 -5.46 14.62
CA ALA A 22 -12.59 -4.98 15.53
C ALA A 22 -13.61 -6.11 15.85
N GLN A 23 -14.01 -6.89 14.85
CA GLN A 23 -14.88 -8.07 15.07
C GLN A 23 -14.20 -9.10 15.98
N LEU A 24 -12.93 -9.39 15.75
CA LEU A 24 -12.15 -10.32 16.57
C LEU A 24 -12.01 -9.82 18.01
N GLN A 25 -11.77 -8.52 18.21
CA GLN A 25 -11.71 -7.92 19.54
C GLN A 25 -13.04 -8.06 20.30
N ILE A 26 -14.17 -7.88 19.63
CA ILE A 26 -15.50 -8.04 20.24
C ILE A 26 -15.70 -9.49 20.68
N LEU A 27 -15.38 -10.45 19.80
CA LEU A 27 -15.50 -11.89 20.06
C LEU A 27 -14.62 -12.30 21.26
N LEU A 28 -13.38 -11.84 21.31
CA LEU A 28 -12.47 -12.17 22.43
C LEU A 28 -12.89 -11.52 23.76
N ARG A 29 -13.54 -10.35 23.71
CA ARG A 29 -14.04 -9.66 24.92
C ARG A 29 -15.36 -10.24 25.42
N ARG A 30 -16.18 -10.79 24.53
CA ARG A 30 -17.47 -11.41 24.86
C ARG A 30 -17.55 -12.73 24.10
N PRO A 31 -17.04 -13.82 24.69
CA PRO A 31 -17.19 -15.15 24.12
C PRO A 31 -18.67 -15.51 24.09
N THR A 32 -19.32 -15.23 22.98
CA THR A 32 -20.66 -15.70 22.66
C THR A 32 -20.52 -17.19 22.40
N GLY A 33 -21.07 -18.04 23.25
CA GLY A 33 -21.01 -19.51 23.06
C GLY A 33 -21.67 -20.02 21.76
N LEU A 34 -22.21 -19.11 20.96
CA LEU A 34 -22.72 -19.32 19.59
C LEU A 34 -21.62 -19.22 18.53
N ASP A 35 -20.54 -18.47 18.79
CA ASP A 35 -19.41 -18.30 17.88
C ASP A 35 -18.34 -19.33 18.25
N GLY A 36 -18.25 -20.38 17.45
CA GLY A 36 -17.26 -21.43 17.64
C GLY A 36 -15.83 -20.91 17.44
N PRO A 37 -14.81 -21.65 17.93
CA PRO A 37 -13.40 -21.33 17.70
C PRO A 37 -13.03 -21.05 16.24
N GLY A 38 -13.76 -21.65 15.29
CA GLY A 38 -13.58 -21.42 13.85
C GLY A 38 -13.80 -19.96 13.42
N THR A 39 -14.73 -19.24 14.04
CA THR A 39 -15.04 -17.84 13.68
C THR A 39 -13.87 -16.90 14.04
N ALA A 40 -13.20 -17.15 15.18
CA ALA A 40 -12.04 -16.35 15.60
C ALA A 40 -10.82 -16.60 14.70
N ASP A 41 -10.58 -17.87 14.34
CA ASP A 41 -9.47 -18.27 13.46
C ASP A 41 -9.66 -17.72 12.04
N GLU A 42 -10.88 -17.79 11.50
CA GLU A 42 -11.22 -17.20 10.20
C GLU A 42 -10.96 -15.68 10.16
N LEU A 43 -11.32 -14.96 11.22
CA LEU A 43 -11.03 -13.52 11.32
C LEU A 43 -9.52 -13.27 11.37
N ALA A 44 -8.76 -14.06 12.14
CA ALA A 44 -7.30 -13.95 12.21
C ALA A 44 -6.63 -14.16 10.84
N VAL A 45 -7.07 -15.18 10.09
CA VAL A 45 -6.59 -15.45 8.74
C VAL A 45 -6.90 -14.29 7.79
N LYS A 46 -8.11 -13.73 7.85
CA LYS A 46 -8.51 -12.59 7.00
C LYS A 46 -7.68 -11.34 7.31
N ILE A 47 -7.45 -11.05 8.59
CA ILE A 47 -6.60 -9.95 9.06
C ILE A 47 -5.20 -10.13 8.47
N LEU A 48 -4.56 -11.28 8.74
CA LEU A 48 -3.20 -11.56 8.27
C LEU A 48 -3.09 -11.41 6.75
N ARG A 49 -4.06 -11.96 6.01
CA ARG A 49 -4.11 -11.85 4.56
C ARG A 49 -4.19 -10.40 4.09
N SER A 50 -5.06 -9.57 4.65
CA SER A 50 -5.17 -8.16 4.23
C SER A 50 -3.87 -7.38 4.43
N PHE A 51 -3.16 -7.61 5.54
CA PHE A 51 -1.89 -6.95 5.80
C PHE A 51 -0.80 -7.47 4.87
N THR A 52 -0.69 -8.78 4.68
CA THR A 52 0.29 -9.37 3.75
C THR A 52 0.08 -8.85 2.33
N GLU A 53 -1.15 -8.86 1.82
CA GLU A 53 -1.45 -8.36 0.48
C GLU A 53 -1.19 -6.86 0.35
N THR A 54 -1.43 -6.08 1.41
CA THR A 54 -1.11 -4.65 1.44
C THR A 54 0.39 -4.42 1.37
N LEU A 55 1.16 -5.13 2.19
CA LEU A 55 2.63 -5.04 2.20
C LEU A 55 3.21 -5.48 0.87
N SER A 56 2.69 -6.56 0.26
CA SER A 56 3.08 -6.98 -1.08
C SER A 56 2.76 -5.91 -2.13
N ALA A 57 1.56 -5.32 -2.11
CA ALA A 57 1.20 -4.27 -3.05
C ALA A 57 2.08 -3.02 -2.92
N LEU A 58 2.46 -2.65 -1.69
CA LEU A 58 3.40 -1.56 -1.42
C LEU A 58 4.82 -1.90 -1.87
N ASN A 59 5.23 -3.17 -1.78
CA ASN A 59 6.57 -3.62 -2.18
C ASN A 59 6.68 -3.88 -3.70
N SER A 60 5.55 -4.12 -4.37
CA SER A 60 5.47 -4.32 -5.84
C SER A 60 5.22 -3.04 -6.63
N GLY A 61 4.88 -1.94 -5.96
CA GLY A 61 4.79 -0.61 -6.57
C GLY A 61 6.09 0.16 -6.37
N ASP A 62 6.71 0.60 -7.46
CA ASP A 62 7.85 1.51 -7.45
C ASP A 62 7.67 2.61 -6.39
N VAL A 63 8.50 2.54 -5.35
CA VAL A 63 8.56 3.50 -4.23
C VAL A 63 9.12 4.86 -4.66
N ASP A 64 9.27 5.11 -5.96
CA ASP A 64 9.95 6.28 -6.54
C ASP A 64 9.12 7.57 -6.57
N GLN A 65 7.99 7.63 -5.87
CA GLN A 65 7.29 8.90 -5.74
C GLN A 65 6.50 9.03 -4.43
N ILE A 66 7.23 8.93 -3.32
CA ILE A 66 6.92 9.81 -2.21
C ILE A 66 7.29 11.22 -2.70
N ASP A 67 6.27 11.96 -3.15
CA ASP A 67 6.30 13.40 -3.42
C ASP A 67 6.67 14.14 -2.12
N SER A 68 7.96 14.06 -1.75
CA SER A 68 8.61 15.10 -0.97
C SER A 68 8.64 16.31 -1.88
N GLY A 69 7.77 17.28 -1.60
CA GLY A 69 7.70 18.54 -2.31
C GLY A 69 9.02 19.32 -2.23
N GLU A 70 10.00 18.90 -3.02
CA GLU A 70 11.22 19.64 -3.30
C GLU A 70 11.09 20.24 -4.70
N SER A 71 10.66 21.50 -4.68
CA SER A 71 10.93 22.56 -5.64
C SER A 71 11.49 22.14 -6.99
N ARG A 72 10.63 22.21 -8.01
CA ARG A 72 10.95 22.48 -9.42
C ARG A 72 12.39 22.95 -9.64
N GLN A 73 13.24 22.10 -10.21
CA GLN A 73 14.30 22.56 -11.10
C GLN A 73 14.12 21.93 -12.48
N THR A 74 13.78 22.84 -13.38
CA THR A 74 13.58 22.72 -14.82
C THR A 74 14.60 21.85 -15.53
N GLN A 75 14.10 20.95 -16.37
CA GLN A 75 14.85 20.33 -17.46
C GLN A 75 15.48 21.41 -18.34
N ALA A 76 16.82 21.41 -18.45
CA ALA A 76 17.52 22.15 -19.49
C ALA A 76 17.82 21.20 -20.65
N THR A 77 16.93 21.15 -21.64
CA THR A 77 17.26 20.67 -22.97
C THR A 77 18.01 21.79 -23.71
N THR A 78 19.33 21.66 -23.87
CA THR A 78 20.03 22.43 -24.89
C THR A 78 20.91 21.52 -25.73
N ALA A 79 20.32 20.99 -26.81
CA ALA A 79 21.08 20.70 -28.01
C ALA A 79 21.61 22.04 -28.57
N ARG A 80 22.92 22.17 -28.75
CA ARG A 80 23.56 22.96 -29.84
C ARG A 80 25.10 22.93 -29.82
N ARG A 81 25.63 22.24 -30.84
CA ARG A 81 26.81 22.54 -31.70
C ARG A 81 28.13 23.00 -31.05
N GLY A 82 29.18 22.21 -31.25
CA GLY A 82 30.57 22.64 -31.10
C GLY A 82 31.57 21.69 -31.78
N CYS A 83 31.96 22.04 -33.01
CA CYS A 83 32.98 21.36 -33.82
C CYS A 83 34.37 21.52 -33.17
N ARG A 84 35.04 20.43 -32.76
CA ARG A 84 36.46 20.48 -32.33
C ARG A 84 37.37 20.16 -33.52
N LYS A 85 38.14 21.17 -33.92
CA LYS A 85 39.13 21.14 -35.01
C LYS A 85 40.22 20.08 -34.78
N ARG A 86 40.56 19.38 -35.86
CA ARG A 86 41.80 18.61 -36.02
C ARG A 86 42.97 19.57 -36.27
N ARG A 87 44.10 19.35 -35.62
CA ARG A 87 45.42 19.75 -36.12
C ARG A 87 46.43 18.71 -35.71
#